data_AF-A0A3Q7SK00-F1
#
_entry.id   AF-A0A3Q7SK00-F1
#
_cell.length_a   1.000
_cell.length_b   1.000
_cell.length_c   1.000
_cell.angle_alpha   90.00
_cell.angle_beta   90.00
_cell.angle_gamma   90.00
#
_symmetry.space_group_name_H-M   'P 1'
#
loop_
_entity.id
_entity.type
_entity.pdbx_description
1 polymer ?
#
loop_
_entity_poly.entity_id
_entity_poly.type
_entity_poly.pdbx_seq_one_letter_code
_entity_poly.pdbx_strand_id
1 'polypeptide(L)'
;LWKNRDESWNFRQDYDPELIKQEKRKELESEIRLQVDELMRQELKNLKLAVNREKEYPVKVGKKKGKKKKKGKKGKKGKRGKDKDLTADRTIESLYKELVEEGLLIQALKVNLSDYIGEYSYLGTTLRQVSIEPMPSLLDVRQLIALYGILPLGSATVHEKAPLVKSLLLAGPSGVGKKMLVHALCTETGANLFNLSAANIAGKYPGKNGLQMMLHVVVKVARELQPSVVWIGDTEKTFYKKVPSAERTMDPKRLKKQLPKILRLLKPDDRILIVGTTQRPFDAELQSFCKVYQKIILVPRPDYASRFVLWKQIIQRNGGVITNALNISCLAKVTDGFTQGHIVQVVKGVLTDRRIRQQTYKPLTAVEFIAMLASMSPVYQEEEDSFKDWYAKTPMGKKRALALTEGNIEKEKEKGKKKEKKGKKEKKKK
;
A
#
# COMPACT_ATOMS: atom_id res chain seq x y z
N LEU A 1 40.00 20.82 36.95
CA LEU A 1 38.54 20.51 36.94
C LEU A 1 37.68 21.74 36.66
N TRP A 2 37.95 22.90 37.25
CA TRP A 2 37.10 24.10 37.15
C TRP A 2 37.41 25.04 35.97
N LYS A 3 38.58 24.90 35.33
CA LYS A 3 39.07 25.84 34.30
C LYS A 3 38.26 25.85 32.98
N ASN A 4 37.46 24.81 32.71
CA ASN A 4 36.69 24.65 31.47
C ASN A 4 35.18 24.46 31.70
N ARG A 5 34.67 24.74 32.91
CA ARG A 5 33.24 24.57 33.22
C ARG A 5 32.55 25.94 33.30
N ASP A 6 31.40 26.04 32.64
CA ASP A 6 30.63 27.27 32.56
C ASP A 6 29.62 27.31 33.73
N GLU A 7 29.89 28.13 34.75
CA GLU A 7 29.13 28.22 36.00
C GLU A 7 28.14 29.39 36.03
N SER A 8 27.84 29.96 34.88
CA SER A 8 26.91 31.08 34.70
C SER A 8 25.53 30.87 35.35
N TRP A 9 25.11 29.62 35.57
CA TRP A 9 23.82 29.25 36.17
C TRP A 9 23.87 28.94 37.68
N ASN A 10 25.06 28.83 38.29
CA ASN A 10 25.23 28.46 39.71
C ASN A 10 25.62 29.65 40.60
N PHE A 11 24.81 30.71 40.57
CA PHE A 11 25.08 31.97 41.29
C PHE A 11 25.13 31.81 42.82
N ARG A 12 24.49 30.77 43.37
CA ARG A 12 24.41 30.48 44.81
C ARG A 12 25.57 29.62 45.33
N GLN A 13 26.46 29.15 44.45
CA GLN A 13 27.57 28.25 44.79
C GLN A 13 27.11 26.97 45.51
N ASP A 14 25.96 26.41 45.12
CA ASP A 14 25.52 25.12 45.65
C ASP A 14 26.42 24.00 45.10
N TYR A 15 26.57 22.91 45.86
CA TYR A 15 27.41 21.78 45.45
C TYR A 15 26.88 21.14 44.15
N ASP A 16 27.78 20.76 43.24
CA ASP A 16 27.42 20.14 41.96
C ASP A 16 26.96 18.69 42.19
N PRO A 17 25.66 18.37 42.00
CA PRO A 17 25.15 17.02 42.21
C PRO A 17 25.69 16.03 41.18
N GLU A 18 26.20 16.48 40.02
CA GLU A 18 26.78 15.59 39.02
C GLU A 18 28.16 15.06 39.42
N LEU A 19 28.97 15.88 40.10
CA LEU A 19 30.25 15.45 40.68
C LEU A 19 30.04 14.35 41.72
N ILE A 20 29.08 14.53 42.62
CA ILE A 20 28.73 13.52 43.63
C ILE A 20 28.19 12.24 42.98
N LYS A 21 27.37 12.38 41.93
CA LYS A 21 26.88 11.21 41.17
C LYS A 21 28.00 10.48 40.44
N GLN A 22 29.01 11.18 39.93
CA GLN A 22 30.15 10.57 39.24
C GLN A 22 31.04 9.78 40.21
N GLU A 23 31.26 10.30 41.42
CA GLU A 23 32.00 9.56 42.46
C GLU A 23 31.23 8.31 42.92
N LYS A 24 29.95 8.48 43.28
CA LYS A 24 29.10 7.35 43.70
C LYS A 24 28.90 6.31 42.60
N ARG A 25 28.91 6.70 41.32
CA ARG A 25 28.84 5.77 40.20
C ARG A 25 30.02 4.83 40.14
N LYS A 26 31.24 5.27 40.47
CA LYS A 26 32.42 4.38 40.46
C LYS A 26 32.30 3.29 41.53
N GLU A 27 31.79 3.65 42.70
CA GLU A 27 31.51 2.71 43.79
C GLU A 27 30.43 1.71 43.37
N LEU A 28 29.28 2.22 42.89
CA LEU A 28 28.16 1.39 42.42
C LEU A 28 28.53 0.49 41.24
N GLU A 29 29.37 0.96 40.31
CA GLU A 29 29.87 0.16 39.20
C GLU A 29 30.69 -1.03 39.70
N SER A 30 31.50 -0.86 40.74
CA SER A 30 32.29 -1.96 41.32
C SER A 30 31.40 -3.04 41.96
N GLU A 31 30.34 -2.63 42.66
CA GLU A 31 29.36 -3.54 43.27
C GLU A 31 28.51 -4.26 42.21
N ILE A 32 28.01 -3.53 41.23
CA ILE A 32 27.18 -4.07 40.15
C ILE A 32 28.00 -5.01 39.27
N ARG A 33 29.28 -4.72 39.02
CA ARG A 33 30.14 -5.55 38.17
C ARG A 33 30.30 -6.96 38.73
N LEU A 34 30.38 -7.12 40.05
CA LEU A 34 30.40 -8.45 40.68
C LEU A 34 29.09 -9.22 40.43
N GLN A 35 27.93 -8.56 40.57
CA GLN A 35 26.63 -9.16 40.31
C GLN A 35 26.44 -9.54 38.83
N VAL A 36 26.90 -8.67 37.93
CA VAL A 36 26.86 -8.91 36.48
C VAL A 36 27.77 -10.08 36.12
N ASP A 37 28.97 -10.16 36.68
CA ASP A 37 29.90 -11.26 36.42
C ASP A 37 29.34 -12.61 36.91
N GLU A 38 28.62 -12.63 38.03
CA GLU A 38 27.91 -13.83 38.51
C GLU A 38 26.78 -14.25 37.56
N LEU A 39 25.95 -13.31 37.10
CA LEU A 39 24.90 -13.58 36.12
C LEU A 39 25.45 -14.08 34.80
N MET A 40 26.52 -13.46 34.29
CA MET A 40 27.22 -13.89 33.07
C MET A 40 27.76 -15.32 33.19
N ARG A 41 28.29 -15.71 34.36
CA ARG A 41 28.72 -17.09 34.62
C ARG A 41 27.56 -18.08 34.61
N GLN A 42 26.38 -17.69 35.12
CA GLN A 42 25.17 -18.51 35.07
C GLN A 42 24.68 -18.69 33.64
N GLU A 43 24.65 -17.62 32.84
CA GLU A 43 24.28 -17.69 31.43
C GLU A 43 25.25 -18.55 30.61
N LEU A 44 26.56 -18.43 30.84
CA LEU A 44 27.55 -19.30 30.22
C LEU A 44 27.38 -20.77 30.57
N LYS A 45 26.98 -21.10 31.81
CA LYS A 45 26.65 -22.48 32.19
C LYS A 45 25.40 -22.97 31.45
N ASN A 46 24.37 -22.14 31.35
CA ASN A 46 23.14 -22.48 30.62
C ASN A 46 23.41 -22.69 29.12
N LEU A 47 24.26 -21.85 28.51
CA LEU A 47 24.69 -21.99 27.12
C LEU A 47 25.52 -23.25 26.90
N LYS A 48 26.46 -23.58 27.79
CA LYS A 48 27.20 -24.85 27.73
C LYS A 48 26.29 -26.07 27.83
N LEU A 49 25.28 -26.03 28.69
CA LEU A 49 24.29 -27.10 28.80
C LEU A 49 23.43 -27.24 27.54
N ALA A 50 23.06 -26.12 26.90
CA ALA A 50 22.32 -26.13 25.64
C ALA A 50 23.17 -26.72 24.50
N VAL A 51 24.43 -26.29 24.38
CA VAL A 51 25.37 -26.79 23.35
C VAL A 51 25.68 -28.27 23.55
N ASN A 52 25.83 -28.74 24.80
CA ASN A 52 26.05 -30.16 25.06
C ASN A 52 24.82 -31.02 24.71
N ARG A 53 23.60 -30.51 24.96
CA ARG A 53 22.36 -31.18 24.51
C ARG A 53 22.24 -31.25 22.99
N GLU A 54 22.77 -30.26 22.27
CA GLU A 54 22.86 -30.30 20.81
C GLU A 54 23.96 -31.24 20.32
N LYS A 55 25.10 -31.31 21.01
CA LYS A 55 26.20 -32.24 20.68
C LYS A 55 25.91 -33.70 20.98
N GLU A 56 25.05 -34.00 21.95
CA GLU A 56 24.64 -35.38 22.28
C GLU A 56 23.65 -35.99 21.27
N TYR A 57 23.25 -35.25 20.22
CA TYR A 57 22.46 -35.79 19.12
C TYR A 57 23.10 -35.59 17.74
N PRO A 58 23.93 -36.56 17.32
CA PRO A 58 23.89 -37.05 15.95
C PRO A 58 23.61 -38.56 15.90
N VAL A 59 22.41 -38.89 15.38
CA VAL A 59 22.00 -40.07 14.60
C VAL A 59 22.71 -41.43 14.84
N LYS A 60 21.97 -42.43 15.36
CA LYS A 60 21.72 -43.74 14.68
C LYS A 60 20.72 -44.66 15.42
N VAL A 61 19.63 -44.98 14.69
CA VAL A 61 18.95 -46.28 14.47
C VAL A 61 19.02 -47.39 15.54
N GLY A 62 17.84 -47.89 15.96
CA GLY A 62 17.68 -49.34 16.23
C GLY A 62 16.80 -49.80 17.43
N LYS A 63 15.59 -50.27 17.12
CA LYS A 63 14.82 -51.38 17.75
C LYS A 63 14.45 -51.42 19.27
N LYS A 64 13.12 -51.60 19.42
CA LYS A 64 12.36 -52.58 20.25
C LYS A 64 12.03 -52.31 21.74
N LYS A 65 10.70 -52.25 21.95
CA LYS A 65 9.83 -52.90 22.96
C LYS A 65 10.05 -52.61 24.45
N GLY A 66 8.99 -52.05 25.07
CA GLY A 66 8.71 -52.18 26.51
C GLY A 66 7.33 -51.64 26.89
N LYS A 67 6.34 -52.54 27.05
CA LYS A 67 5.02 -52.26 27.63
C LYS A 67 5.18 -51.86 29.12
N LYS A 68 4.49 -50.81 29.57
CA LYS A 68 3.79 -50.82 30.88
C LYS A 68 2.61 -49.83 30.91
N LYS A 69 1.50 -50.32 31.46
CA LYS A 69 0.15 -49.72 31.50
C LYS A 69 -0.01 -48.67 32.61
N LYS A 70 -0.87 -47.69 32.32
CA LYS A 70 -1.88 -46.98 33.15
C LYS A 70 -1.47 -46.32 34.49
N LYS A 71 -1.76 -45.02 34.60
CA LYS A 71 -2.93 -44.47 35.34
C LYS A 71 -3.10 -42.96 35.05
N GLY A 72 -4.35 -42.53 34.89
CA GLY A 72 -4.70 -41.20 34.41
C GLY A 72 -4.72 -40.09 35.47
N LYS A 73 -4.67 -38.84 34.99
CA LYS A 73 -5.18 -37.67 35.70
C LYS A 73 -5.83 -36.71 34.70
N LYS A 74 -7.10 -36.41 34.92
CA LYS A 74 -7.94 -35.46 34.18
C LYS A 74 -7.35 -34.05 34.26
N GLY A 75 -7.40 -33.33 33.13
CA GLY A 75 -7.80 -31.91 33.06
C GLY A 75 -6.77 -30.83 33.41
N LYS A 76 -6.12 -30.26 32.39
CA LYS A 76 -6.00 -28.79 32.27
C LYS A 76 -5.98 -28.37 30.80
N LYS A 77 -7.16 -27.98 30.33
CA LYS A 77 -7.42 -27.30 29.06
C LYS A 77 -6.85 -25.89 29.22
N GLY A 78 -5.73 -25.58 28.55
CA GLY A 78 -5.10 -24.26 28.65
C GLY A 78 -4.14 -23.98 27.50
N LYS A 79 -4.54 -23.05 26.63
CA LYS A 79 -3.76 -22.40 25.54
C LYS A 79 -3.25 -23.29 24.40
N ARG A 80 -4.20 -23.73 23.55
CA ARG A 80 -3.96 -23.73 22.09
C ARG A 80 -4.06 -22.28 21.62
N GLY A 81 -2.97 -21.69 21.12
CA GLY A 81 -3.00 -20.32 20.60
C GLY A 81 -1.66 -19.60 20.48
N LYS A 82 -0.55 -20.32 20.27
CA LYS A 82 0.55 -19.76 19.47
C LYS A 82 0.55 -20.57 18.20
N ASP A 83 0.26 -19.93 17.08
CA ASP A 83 0.49 -20.52 15.76
C ASP A 83 1.90 -21.10 15.79
N LYS A 84 2.01 -22.43 15.66
CA LYS A 84 3.32 -23.07 15.53
C LYS A 84 3.87 -22.57 14.20
N ASP A 85 4.97 -21.82 14.22
CA ASP A 85 5.68 -21.45 13.02
C ASP A 85 6.01 -22.73 12.26
N LEU A 86 5.35 -22.94 11.12
CA LEU A 86 5.48 -24.16 10.31
C LEU A 86 6.85 -24.25 9.60
N THR A 87 7.69 -23.23 9.76
CA THR A 87 8.99 -23.05 9.08
C THR A 87 10.10 -22.60 10.05
N ALA A 88 9.98 -22.91 11.34
CA ALA A 88 10.99 -22.58 12.34
C ALA A 88 12.38 -23.16 12.01
N ASP A 89 12.43 -24.32 11.36
CA ASP A 89 13.66 -25.06 11.08
C ASP A 89 14.34 -24.67 9.73
N ARG A 90 13.82 -23.66 9.01
CA ARG A 90 14.34 -23.25 7.69
C ARG A 90 15.02 -21.89 7.74
N THR A 91 16.17 -21.78 7.07
CA THR A 91 16.92 -20.51 6.91
C THR A 91 16.16 -19.52 6.02
N ILE A 92 16.31 -18.22 6.29
CA ILE A 92 15.62 -17.15 5.55
C ILE A 92 16.06 -17.15 4.07
N GLU A 93 17.33 -17.44 3.79
CA GLU A 93 17.86 -17.51 2.42
C GLU A 93 17.20 -18.63 1.60
N SER A 94 16.95 -19.79 2.21
CA SER A 94 16.22 -20.89 1.56
C SER A 94 14.78 -20.48 1.24
N LEU A 95 14.12 -19.77 2.16
CA LEU A 95 12.76 -19.26 1.94
C LEU A 95 12.73 -18.18 0.85
N TYR A 96 13.73 -17.30 0.82
CA TYR A 96 13.86 -16.28 -0.21
C TYR A 96 14.03 -16.90 -1.60
N LYS A 97 14.93 -17.90 -1.72
CA LYS A 97 15.15 -18.63 -2.96
C LYS A 97 13.88 -19.33 -3.45
N GLU A 98 13.16 -20.00 -2.56
CA GLU A 98 11.86 -20.63 -2.85
C GLU A 98 10.84 -19.60 -3.39
N LEU A 99 10.75 -18.41 -2.77
CA LEU A 99 9.83 -17.36 -3.23
C LEU A 99 10.20 -16.74 -4.57
N VAL A 100 11.50 -16.67 -4.90
CA VAL A 100 11.98 -16.18 -6.20
C VAL A 100 11.73 -17.21 -7.29
N GLU A 101 12.04 -18.49 -7.04
CA GLU A 101 11.79 -19.60 -7.97
C GLU A 101 10.29 -19.74 -8.29
N GLU A 102 9.44 -19.62 -7.27
CA GLU A 102 8.00 -19.61 -7.42
C GLU A 102 7.46 -18.29 -8.00
N GLY A 103 8.30 -17.29 -8.27
CA GLY A 103 7.88 -15.99 -8.83
C GLY A 103 6.88 -15.24 -7.96
N LEU A 104 6.88 -15.49 -6.64
CA LEU A 104 6.11 -14.74 -5.65
C LEU A 104 6.83 -13.44 -5.28
N LEU A 105 8.16 -13.44 -5.27
CA LEU A 105 8.96 -12.23 -5.18
C LEU A 105 9.35 -11.78 -6.60
N ILE A 106 9.01 -10.55 -6.96
CA ILE A 106 9.24 -10.00 -8.31
C ILE A 106 10.04 -8.71 -8.21
N GLN A 107 10.97 -8.50 -9.15
CA GLN A 107 11.65 -7.22 -9.28
C GLN A 107 10.65 -6.12 -9.73
N ALA A 108 10.55 -5.04 -8.95
CA ALA A 108 9.72 -3.92 -9.34
C ALA A 108 10.28 -3.23 -10.60
N LEU A 109 9.40 -2.86 -11.53
CA LEU A 109 9.76 -2.04 -12.67
C LEU A 109 10.18 -0.65 -12.17
N LYS A 110 11.32 -0.15 -12.65
CA LYS A 110 11.83 1.18 -12.30
C LYS A 110 10.93 2.24 -12.94
N VAL A 111 10.04 2.81 -12.15
CA VAL A 111 9.13 3.88 -12.57
C VAL A 111 9.06 4.89 -11.43
N ASN A 112 9.18 6.18 -11.74
CA ASN A 112 9.06 7.21 -10.71
C ASN A 112 7.60 7.66 -10.56
N LEU A 113 7.23 8.15 -9.38
CA LEU A 113 5.88 8.67 -9.16
C LEU A 113 5.60 9.92 -10.01
N SER A 114 6.65 10.68 -10.36
CA SER A 114 6.58 11.80 -11.29
C SER A 114 6.11 11.40 -12.69
N ASP A 115 6.32 10.15 -13.10
CA ASP A 115 5.88 9.65 -14.40
C ASP A 115 4.38 9.36 -14.45
N TYR A 116 3.71 9.34 -13.29
CA TYR A 116 2.25 9.37 -13.23
C TYR A 116 1.75 10.80 -13.47
N ILE A 117 1.48 11.09 -14.74
CA ILE A 117 1.06 12.41 -15.22
C ILE A 117 -0.40 12.66 -14.84
N GLY A 118 -0.64 13.77 -14.15
CA GLY A 118 -1.96 14.18 -13.71
C GLY A 118 -1.96 15.62 -13.25
N GLU A 119 -3.03 16.33 -13.57
CA GLU A 119 -3.23 17.73 -13.19
C GLU A 119 -4.35 17.85 -12.13
N TYR A 120 -4.36 18.99 -11.44
CA TYR A 120 -5.37 19.29 -10.43
C TYR A 120 -6.74 19.56 -11.08
N SER A 121 -7.82 19.16 -10.39
CA SER A 121 -9.17 19.50 -10.83
C SER A 121 -9.56 20.90 -10.37
N TYR A 122 -9.42 21.88 -11.28
CA TYR A 122 -9.81 23.27 -11.01
C TYR A 122 -11.31 23.46 -10.78
N LEU A 123 -12.14 22.56 -11.30
CA LEU A 123 -13.60 22.58 -11.13
C LEU A 123 -14.06 21.89 -9.83
N GLY A 124 -13.16 21.27 -9.07
CA GLY A 124 -13.55 20.54 -7.87
C GLY A 124 -14.20 21.42 -6.81
N THR A 125 -13.73 22.66 -6.65
CA THR A 125 -14.25 23.61 -5.66
C THR A 125 -15.65 24.11 -6.02
N THR A 126 -15.89 24.41 -7.29
CA THR A 126 -17.19 24.87 -7.80
C THR A 126 -18.23 23.76 -7.73
N LEU A 127 -17.88 22.52 -8.10
CA LEU A 127 -18.79 21.37 -7.97
C LEU A 127 -19.23 21.13 -6.52
N ARG A 128 -18.31 21.25 -5.56
CA ARG A 128 -18.62 21.15 -4.13
C ARG A 128 -19.54 22.25 -3.63
N GLN A 129 -19.51 23.45 -4.23
CA GLN A 129 -20.47 24.51 -3.90
C GLN A 129 -21.90 24.16 -4.32
N VAL A 130 -22.04 23.38 -5.41
CA VAL A 130 -23.32 22.87 -5.91
C VAL A 130 -23.71 21.55 -5.21
N SER A 131 -23.00 21.16 -4.14
CA SER A 131 -23.19 19.89 -3.41
C SER A 131 -22.99 18.62 -4.26
N ILE A 132 -22.26 18.73 -5.38
CA ILE A 132 -21.84 17.60 -6.20
C ILE A 132 -20.41 17.24 -5.77
N GLU A 133 -20.20 16.00 -5.32
CA GLU A 133 -18.85 15.54 -5.00
C GLU A 133 -18.08 15.25 -6.30
N PRO A 134 -16.98 15.97 -6.59
CA PRO A 134 -16.19 15.72 -7.77
C PRO A 134 -15.44 14.39 -7.64
N MET A 135 -15.24 13.74 -8.79
CA MET A 135 -14.33 12.60 -8.87
C MET A 135 -12.90 13.05 -8.50
N PRO A 136 -12.11 12.18 -7.84
CA PRO A 136 -10.74 12.54 -7.45
C PRO A 136 -9.88 12.78 -8.69
N SER A 137 -9.08 13.84 -8.71
CA SER A 137 -8.16 14.06 -9.83
C SER A 137 -6.99 13.07 -9.81
N LEU A 138 -6.29 12.92 -10.93
CA LEU A 138 -5.09 12.06 -10.98
C LEU A 138 -3.97 12.58 -10.07
N LEU A 139 -3.89 13.90 -9.88
CA LEU A 139 -2.98 14.50 -8.92
C LEU A 139 -3.37 14.11 -7.48
N ASP A 140 -4.66 14.13 -7.16
CA ASP A 140 -5.14 13.69 -5.84
C ASP A 140 -4.82 12.22 -5.61
N VAL A 141 -4.99 11.36 -6.61
CA VAL A 141 -4.58 9.94 -6.53
C VAL A 141 -3.09 9.82 -6.22
N ARG A 142 -2.24 10.59 -6.90
CA ARG A 142 -0.79 10.63 -6.65
C ARG A 142 -0.47 11.05 -5.23
N GLN A 143 -1.12 12.11 -4.74
CA GLN A 143 -0.95 12.59 -3.36
C GLN A 143 -1.41 11.55 -2.33
N LEU A 144 -2.56 10.90 -2.55
CA LEU A 144 -3.07 9.88 -1.64
C LEU A 144 -2.14 8.65 -1.56
N ILE A 145 -1.52 8.27 -2.68
CA ILE A 145 -0.53 7.19 -2.70
C ILE A 145 0.76 7.59 -1.98
N ALA A 146 1.21 8.83 -2.16
CA ALA A 146 2.34 9.35 -1.41
C ALA A 146 2.05 9.33 0.11
N LEU A 147 0.88 9.82 0.51
CA LEU A 147 0.48 9.93 1.91
C LEU A 147 0.28 8.58 2.61
N TYR A 148 -0.43 7.64 1.97
CA TYR A 148 -0.77 6.36 2.59
C TYR A 148 0.22 5.24 2.30
N GLY A 149 1.02 5.38 1.24
CA GLY A 149 1.92 4.34 0.78
C GLY A 149 3.38 4.69 0.99
N ILE A 150 3.83 5.78 0.38
CA ILE A 150 5.27 6.13 0.35
C ILE A 150 5.75 6.65 1.71
N LEU A 151 5.02 7.56 2.34
CA LEU A 151 5.44 8.15 3.61
C LEU A 151 5.57 7.13 4.75
N PRO A 152 4.61 6.20 4.97
CA PRO A 152 4.74 5.19 6.02
C PRO A 152 5.85 4.16 5.73
N LEU A 153 6.10 3.83 4.46
CA LEU A 153 7.14 2.86 4.10
C LEU A 153 8.54 3.48 4.11
N GLY A 154 8.66 4.75 3.71
CA GLY A 154 9.94 5.44 3.54
C GLY A 154 10.54 5.98 4.83
N SER A 155 9.73 6.35 5.84
CA SER A 155 10.24 6.90 7.10
C SER A 155 9.64 6.21 8.32
N ALA A 156 10.51 5.64 9.16
CA ALA A 156 10.11 4.99 10.41
C ALA A 156 9.45 5.96 11.39
N THR A 157 9.94 7.20 11.47
CA THR A 157 9.37 8.22 12.38
C THR A 157 7.97 8.66 11.96
N VAL A 158 7.71 8.68 10.66
CA VAL A 158 6.36 8.96 10.13
C VAL A 158 5.46 7.75 10.38
N HIS A 159 5.96 6.53 10.18
CA HIS A 159 5.21 5.30 10.42
C HIS A 159 4.68 5.18 11.85
N GLU A 160 5.48 5.55 12.86
CA GLU A 160 5.07 5.53 14.27
C GLU A 160 4.02 6.59 14.61
N LYS A 161 4.10 7.77 13.99
CA LYS A 161 3.23 8.92 14.29
C LYS A 161 1.97 8.98 13.44
N ALA A 162 2.01 8.42 12.23
CA ALA A 162 0.92 8.46 11.27
C ALA A 162 -0.12 7.36 11.55
N PRO A 163 -1.37 7.55 11.12
CA PRO A 163 -2.36 6.48 11.17
C PRO A 163 -1.90 5.29 10.32
N LEU A 164 -1.71 4.15 10.97
CA LEU A 164 -1.26 2.89 10.35
C LEU A 164 -2.23 2.40 9.28
N VAL A 165 -1.87 2.61 8.01
CA VAL A 165 -2.57 2.04 6.86
C VAL A 165 -1.87 0.74 6.46
N LYS A 166 -2.47 -0.39 6.83
CA LYS A 166 -1.93 -1.73 6.50
C LYS A 166 -2.31 -2.19 5.10
N SER A 167 -3.40 -1.65 4.56
CA SER A 167 -3.94 -2.08 3.27
C SER A 167 -4.56 -0.97 2.47
N LEU A 168 -4.17 -0.93 1.19
CA LEU A 168 -4.60 0.01 0.18
C LEU A 168 -5.25 -0.73 -0.98
N LEU A 169 -6.31 -0.18 -1.54
CA LEU A 169 -6.91 -0.66 -2.77
C LEU A 169 -6.97 0.45 -3.81
N LEU A 170 -6.48 0.16 -5.00
CA LEU A 170 -6.63 0.98 -6.21
C LEU A 170 -7.74 0.40 -7.09
N ALA A 171 -8.87 1.09 -7.16
CA ALA A 171 -10.02 0.70 -7.96
C ALA A 171 -10.22 1.68 -9.12
N GLY A 172 -10.47 1.19 -10.33
CA GLY A 172 -10.71 2.04 -11.50
C GLY A 172 -10.77 1.22 -12.78
N PRO A 173 -11.04 1.83 -13.94
CA PRO A 173 -11.10 1.12 -15.21
C PRO A 173 -9.73 0.54 -15.62
N SER A 174 -9.70 -0.23 -16.71
CA SER A 174 -8.44 -0.73 -17.28
C SER A 174 -7.59 0.43 -17.81
N GLY A 175 -6.27 0.26 -17.84
CA GLY A 175 -5.39 1.23 -18.51
C GLY A 175 -5.13 2.54 -17.76
N VAL A 176 -5.67 2.76 -16.56
CA VAL A 176 -5.41 4.00 -15.78
C VAL A 176 -4.10 4.01 -14.98
N GLY A 177 -3.21 3.03 -15.22
CA GLY A 177 -1.90 2.97 -14.57
C GLY A 177 -1.88 2.41 -13.14
N LYS A 178 -2.93 1.71 -12.68
CA LYS A 178 -2.97 1.09 -11.32
C LYS A 178 -1.75 0.22 -11.02
N LYS A 179 -1.34 -0.64 -11.96
CA LYS A 179 -0.14 -1.50 -11.81
C LYS A 179 1.14 -0.66 -11.80
N MET A 180 1.20 0.37 -12.64
CA MET A 180 2.33 1.31 -12.69
C MET A 180 2.51 2.04 -11.35
N LEU A 181 1.42 2.45 -10.71
CA LEU A 181 1.44 3.08 -9.38
C LEU A 181 2.00 2.17 -8.29
N VAL A 182 1.73 0.86 -8.33
CA VAL A 182 2.32 -0.12 -7.40
C VAL A 182 3.83 -0.20 -7.61
N HIS A 183 4.29 -0.30 -8.86
CA HIS A 183 5.72 -0.32 -9.18
C HIS A 183 6.42 0.99 -8.81
N ALA A 184 5.75 2.13 -9.02
CA ALA A 184 6.27 3.43 -8.61
C ALA A 184 6.42 3.52 -7.09
N LEU A 185 5.41 3.06 -6.34
CA LEU A 185 5.49 2.99 -4.88
C LEU A 185 6.67 2.14 -4.40
N CYS A 186 6.95 1.00 -5.05
CA CYS A 186 8.11 0.17 -4.70
C CYS A 186 9.44 0.86 -5.07
N THR A 187 9.49 1.58 -6.19
CA THR A 187 10.69 2.30 -6.64
C THR A 187 11.04 3.47 -5.70
N GLU A 188 10.05 4.28 -5.32
CA GLU A 188 10.24 5.44 -4.42
C GLU A 188 10.63 5.04 -2.99
N THR A 189 10.16 3.87 -2.54
CA THR A 189 10.41 3.38 -1.18
C THR A 189 11.58 2.40 -1.09
N GLY A 190 12.10 1.93 -2.23
CA GLY A 190 13.06 0.83 -2.29
C GLY A 190 12.49 -0.50 -1.77
N ALA A 191 11.16 -0.66 -1.75
CA ALA A 191 10.50 -1.81 -1.15
C ALA A 191 10.48 -3.05 -2.04
N ASN A 192 10.55 -4.22 -1.41
CA ASN A 192 10.42 -5.50 -2.10
C ASN A 192 8.97 -5.78 -2.51
N LEU A 193 8.76 -6.27 -3.73
CA LEU A 193 7.44 -6.50 -4.29
C LEU A 193 7.08 -8.00 -4.28
N PHE A 194 6.06 -8.36 -3.50
CA PHE A 194 5.49 -9.70 -3.49
C PHE A 194 4.20 -9.73 -4.32
N ASN A 195 4.10 -10.62 -5.30
CA ASN A 195 2.92 -10.77 -6.16
C ASN A 195 2.07 -11.97 -5.74
N LEU A 196 0.97 -11.68 -5.07
CA LEU A 196 -0.05 -12.65 -4.65
C LEU A 196 -1.32 -12.59 -5.52
N SER A 197 -1.19 -12.25 -6.79
CA SER A 197 -2.32 -12.27 -7.73
C SER A 197 -2.89 -13.69 -7.88
N ALA A 198 -4.22 -13.79 -8.04
CA ALA A 198 -4.90 -15.08 -8.19
C ALA A 198 -4.34 -15.93 -9.34
N ALA A 199 -3.97 -15.30 -10.46
CA ALA A 199 -3.33 -15.96 -11.60
C ALA A 199 -1.94 -16.53 -11.26
N ASN A 200 -1.17 -15.87 -10.39
CA ASN A 200 0.16 -16.33 -10.01
C ASN A 200 0.09 -17.51 -9.03
N ILE A 201 -0.96 -17.55 -8.19
CA ILE A 201 -1.15 -18.56 -7.15
C ILE A 201 -1.89 -19.80 -7.68
N ALA A 202 -2.58 -19.69 -8.82
CA ALA A 202 -3.26 -20.82 -9.44
C ALA A 202 -2.27 -21.97 -9.70
N GLY A 203 -2.62 -23.18 -9.24
CA GLY A 203 -1.77 -24.37 -9.36
C GLY A 203 -0.63 -24.48 -8.33
N LYS A 204 -0.19 -23.37 -7.71
CA LYS A 204 0.88 -23.38 -6.71
C LYS A 204 0.37 -23.80 -5.33
N TYR A 205 1.19 -24.59 -4.61
CA TYR A 205 0.93 -25.10 -3.27
C TYR A 205 -0.50 -25.65 -3.08
N PRO A 206 -0.90 -26.81 -3.64
CA PRO A 206 -2.26 -27.33 -3.53
C PRO A 206 -2.70 -27.58 -2.07
N GLY A 207 -4.01 -27.44 -1.79
CA GLY A 207 -4.61 -27.71 -0.47
C GLY A 207 -4.58 -26.57 0.56
N LYS A 208 -5.53 -26.56 1.52
CA LYS A 208 -5.71 -25.43 2.47
C LYS A 208 -4.47 -25.13 3.33
N ASN A 209 -3.64 -26.13 3.58
CA ASN A 209 -2.44 -26.02 4.43
C ASN A 209 -1.26 -25.45 3.63
N GLY A 210 -1.06 -25.85 2.37
CA GLY A 210 0.01 -25.33 1.51
C GLY A 210 -0.09 -23.82 1.30
N LEU A 211 -1.30 -23.32 1.06
CA LEU A 211 -1.51 -21.86 0.91
C LEU A 211 -1.33 -21.10 2.22
N GLN A 212 -1.64 -21.70 3.37
CA GLN A 212 -1.33 -21.08 4.67
C GLN A 212 0.17 -21.03 4.93
N MET A 213 0.90 -22.10 4.60
CA MET A 213 2.36 -22.14 4.68
C MET A 213 2.99 -21.08 3.78
N MET A 214 2.59 -21.01 2.50
CA MET A 214 3.10 -20.02 1.55
C MET A 214 2.85 -18.59 2.04
N LEU A 215 1.64 -18.27 2.50
CA LEU A 215 1.36 -16.93 3.05
C LEU A 215 2.17 -16.63 4.32
N HIS A 216 2.38 -17.62 5.18
CA HIS A 216 3.20 -17.47 6.36
C HIS A 216 4.68 -17.24 5.99
N VAL A 217 5.20 -17.95 4.99
CA VAL A 217 6.55 -17.76 4.44
C VAL A 217 6.68 -16.35 3.85
N VAL A 218 5.73 -15.91 3.02
CA VAL A 218 5.73 -14.56 2.43
C VAL A 218 5.75 -13.49 3.52
N VAL A 219 4.92 -13.62 4.55
CA VAL A 219 4.87 -12.64 5.66
C VAL A 219 6.13 -12.71 6.55
N LYS A 220 6.76 -13.89 6.69
CA LYS A 220 8.03 -14.03 7.39
C LYS A 220 9.14 -13.32 6.62
N VAL A 221 9.29 -13.61 5.33
CA VAL A 221 10.31 -12.97 4.47
C VAL A 221 10.07 -11.47 4.32
N ALA A 222 8.82 -11.02 4.14
CA ALA A 222 8.49 -9.60 4.07
C ALA A 222 8.78 -8.83 5.36
N ARG A 223 8.77 -9.50 6.52
CA ARG A 223 9.13 -8.88 7.81
C ARG A 223 10.64 -8.72 7.98
N GLU A 224 11.43 -9.64 7.43
CA GLU A 224 12.89 -9.52 7.44
C GLU A 224 13.38 -8.51 6.38
N LEU A 225 12.70 -8.45 5.24
CA LEU A 225 13.08 -7.60 4.10
C LEU A 225 12.30 -6.27 4.05
N GLN A 226 12.11 -5.62 5.20
CA GLN A 226 11.38 -4.35 5.28
C GLN A 226 12.20 -3.17 4.70
N PRO A 227 11.60 -2.26 3.92
CA PRO A 227 10.17 -2.15 3.60
C PRO A 227 9.71 -3.13 2.52
N SER A 228 8.46 -3.60 2.63
CA SER A 228 7.90 -4.61 1.72
C SER A 228 6.46 -4.32 1.31
N VAL A 229 6.13 -4.60 0.05
CA VAL A 229 4.82 -4.36 -0.56
C VAL A 229 4.26 -5.67 -1.08
N VAL A 230 3.08 -6.04 -0.59
CA VAL A 230 2.37 -7.24 -1.03
C VAL A 230 1.28 -6.82 -2.00
N TRP A 231 1.51 -7.03 -3.28
CA TRP A 231 0.57 -6.73 -4.35
C TRP A 231 -0.37 -7.88 -4.65
N ILE A 232 -1.67 -7.60 -4.69
CA ILE A 232 -2.72 -8.52 -5.11
C ILE A 232 -3.38 -7.94 -6.35
N GLY A 233 -3.07 -8.50 -7.52
CA GLY A 233 -3.71 -8.16 -8.78
C GLY A 233 -5.12 -8.75 -8.90
N ASP A 234 -5.97 -8.09 -9.69
CA ASP A 234 -7.36 -8.48 -9.99
C ASP A 234 -8.11 -8.97 -8.74
N THR A 235 -8.10 -8.16 -7.69
CA THR A 235 -8.64 -8.56 -6.38
C THR A 235 -10.11 -8.98 -6.43
N GLU A 236 -10.88 -8.51 -7.43
CA GLU A 236 -12.23 -8.98 -7.74
C GLU A 236 -12.30 -10.50 -7.87
N LYS A 237 -11.27 -11.13 -8.46
CA LYS A 237 -11.19 -12.59 -8.61
C LYS A 237 -11.17 -13.27 -7.26
N THR A 238 -10.38 -12.73 -6.34
CA THR A 238 -10.27 -13.25 -4.97
C THR A 238 -11.59 -13.16 -4.21
N PHE A 239 -12.40 -12.13 -4.50
CA PHE A 239 -13.60 -11.79 -3.74
C PHE A 239 -14.91 -11.95 -4.53
N TYR A 240 -14.92 -12.70 -5.64
CA TYR A 240 -16.11 -12.86 -6.49
C TYR A 240 -17.40 -13.18 -5.70
N LYS A 241 -18.51 -12.51 -6.06
CA LYS A 241 -19.86 -12.91 -5.62
C LYS A 241 -20.18 -14.29 -6.18
N LYS A 242 -20.21 -14.40 -7.51
CA LYS A 242 -20.34 -15.63 -8.28
C LYS A 242 -19.07 -15.82 -9.11
N VAL A 243 -18.49 -17.03 -9.08
CA VAL A 243 -17.27 -17.32 -9.85
C VAL A 243 -17.68 -17.64 -11.28
N PRO A 244 -17.14 -16.95 -12.30
CA PRO A 244 -17.38 -17.30 -13.70
C PRO A 244 -16.95 -18.75 -13.98
N SER A 245 -17.69 -19.47 -14.84
CA SER A 245 -17.41 -20.88 -15.14
C SER A 245 -15.99 -21.09 -15.70
N ALA A 246 -15.54 -20.17 -16.55
CA ALA A 246 -14.20 -20.18 -17.17
C ALA A 246 -13.04 -20.08 -16.16
N GLU A 247 -13.27 -19.42 -15.02
CA GLU A 247 -12.23 -19.17 -14.01
C GLU A 247 -12.32 -20.13 -12.81
N ARG A 248 -13.24 -21.10 -12.88
CA ARG A 248 -13.49 -22.05 -11.78
C ARG A 248 -12.32 -23.00 -11.56
N THR A 249 -11.57 -23.32 -12.60
CA THR A 249 -10.35 -24.16 -12.55
C THR A 249 -9.22 -23.52 -11.74
N MET A 250 -9.21 -22.20 -11.60
CA MET A 250 -8.17 -21.45 -10.89
C MET A 250 -8.42 -21.32 -9.37
N ASP A 251 -9.56 -21.80 -8.86
CA ASP A 251 -9.97 -21.68 -7.45
C ASP A 251 -9.73 -20.28 -6.82
N PRO A 252 -10.25 -19.20 -7.42
CA PRO A 252 -9.82 -17.84 -7.09
C PRO A 252 -10.24 -17.39 -5.68
N LYS A 253 -11.30 -17.98 -5.11
CA LYS A 253 -11.80 -17.67 -3.74
C LYS A 253 -10.89 -18.15 -2.60
N ARG A 254 -9.80 -18.84 -2.90
CA ARG A 254 -8.96 -19.52 -1.90
C ARG A 254 -8.24 -18.55 -0.95
N LEU A 255 -7.86 -17.37 -1.43
CA LEU A 255 -7.17 -16.33 -0.64
C LEU A 255 -8.10 -15.54 0.28
N LYS A 256 -9.40 -15.48 -0.03
CA LYS A 256 -10.42 -14.69 0.68
C LYS A 256 -10.40 -14.89 2.20
N LYS A 257 -10.24 -16.13 2.66
CA LYS A 257 -10.27 -16.47 4.10
C LYS A 257 -8.95 -16.19 4.83
N GLN A 258 -7.84 -16.05 4.10
CA GLN A 258 -6.51 -15.90 4.69
C GLN A 258 -6.05 -14.45 4.75
N LEU A 259 -6.43 -13.61 3.78
CA LEU A 259 -6.06 -12.18 3.77
C LEU A 259 -6.44 -11.43 5.07
N PRO A 260 -7.65 -11.59 5.65
CA PRO A 260 -7.97 -10.96 6.94
C PRO A 260 -7.10 -11.48 8.10
N LYS A 261 -6.60 -12.72 8.02
CA LYS A 261 -5.71 -13.27 9.05
C LYS A 261 -4.33 -12.65 8.95
N ILE A 262 -3.80 -12.49 7.72
CA ILE A 262 -2.52 -11.82 7.49
C ILE A 262 -2.53 -10.40 8.06
N LEU A 263 -3.58 -9.63 7.79
CA LEU A 263 -3.70 -8.26 8.32
C LEU A 263 -3.69 -8.18 9.85
N ARG A 264 -4.15 -9.23 10.53
CA ARG A 264 -4.10 -9.34 12.00
C ARG A 264 -2.74 -9.81 12.51
N LEU A 265 -1.98 -10.53 11.70
CA LEU A 265 -0.62 -10.97 12.03
C LEU A 265 0.39 -9.83 11.94
N LEU A 266 0.15 -8.83 11.09
CA LEU A 266 1.02 -7.66 10.95
C LEU A 266 0.97 -6.78 12.21
N LYS A 267 2.13 -6.58 12.84
CA LYS A 267 2.29 -5.67 13.98
C LYS A 267 2.23 -4.21 13.51
N PRO A 268 1.96 -3.24 14.40
CA PRO A 268 2.04 -1.84 14.03
C PRO A 268 3.44 -1.46 13.56
N ASP A 269 4.50 -2.01 14.15
CA ASP A 269 5.89 -1.66 13.81
C ASP A 269 6.34 -2.20 12.45
N ASP A 270 5.62 -3.16 11.88
CA ASP A 270 5.98 -3.78 10.59
C ASP A 270 5.69 -2.80 9.43
N ARG A 271 6.73 -2.41 8.68
CA ARG A 271 6.62 -1.59 7.45
C ARG A 271 6.23 -2.44 6.24
N ILE A 272 5.04 -3.04 6.30
CA ILE A 272 4.48 -3.89 5.25
C ILE A 272 3.14 -3.33 4.79
N LEU A 273 3.02 -3.07 3.49
CA LEU A 273 1.79 -2.57 2.87
C LEU A 273 1.17 -3.59 1.94
N ILE A 274 -0.10 -3.93 2.15
CA ILE A 274 -0.86 -4.76 1.22
C ILE A 274 -1.57 -3.85 0.20
N VAL A 275 -1.23 -3.98 -1.08
CA VAL A 275 -1.84 -3.18 -2.15
C VAL A 275 -2.66 -4.07 -3.08
N GLY A 276 -3.96 -3.81 -3.15
CA GLY A 276 -4.85 -4.45 -4.09
C GLY A 276 -5.08 -3.58 -5.32
N THR A 277 -5.15 -4.18 -6.51
CA THR A 277 -5.63 -3.51 -7.72
C THR A 277 -6.86 -4.21 -8.25
N THR A 278 -7.88 -3.44 -8.66
CA THR A 278 -9.12 -3.99 -9.22
C THR A 278 -9.57 -3.24 -10.46
N GLN A 279 -10.03 -3.96 -11.48
CA GLN A 279 -10.69 -3.38 -12.64
C GLN A 279 -12.20 -3.40 -12.49
N ARG A 280 -12.77 -4.47 -11.93
CA ARG A 280 -14.22 -4.63 -11.78
C ARG A 280 -14.61 -4.83 -10.32
N PRO A 281 -14.62 -3.76 -9.50
CA PRO A 281 -14.89 -3.88 -8.08
C PRO A 281 -16.35 -4.29 -7.77
N PHE A 282 -17.26 -4.15 -8.73
CA PHE A 282 -18.67 -4.53 -8.62
C PHE A 282 -18.91 -6.05 -8.61
N ASP A 283 -18.01 -6.83 -9.21
CA ASP A 283 -18.07 -8.30 -9.22
C ASP A 283 -17.66 -8.91 -7.86
N ALA A 284 -16.96 -8.11 -7.04
CA ALA A 284 -16.51 -8.49 -5.71
C ALA A 284 -17.60 -8.33 -4.65
N GLU A 285 -17.54 -9.16 -3.61
CA GLU A 285 -18.37 -9.01 -2.43
C GLU A 285 -17.86 -7.85 -1.54
N LEU A 286 -18.56 -6.71 -1.59
CA LEU A 286 -18.18 -5.45 -0.96
C LEU A 286 -17.80 -5.58 0.53
N GLN A 287 -18.54 -6.37 1.29
CA GLN A 287 -18.31 -6.55 2.74
C GLN A 287 -16.97 -7.21 3.03
N SER A 288 -16.65 -8.27 2.31
CA SER A 288 -15.37 -8.96 2.43
C SER A 288 -14.21 -8.07 1.96
N PHE A 289 -14.47 -7.28 0.93
CA PHE A 289 -13.51 -6.35 0.33
C PHE A 289 -13.13 -5.19 1.27
N CYS A 290 -14.13 -4.52 1.85
CA CYS A 290 -13.93 -3.42 2.80
C CYS A 290 -13.34 -3.89 4.14
N LYS A 291 -13.49 -5.17 4.50
CA LYS A 291 -12.84 -5.75 5.69
C LYS A 291 -11.34 -5.92 5.52
N VAL A 292 -10.87 -6.16 4.29
CA VAL A 292 -9.45 -6.36 3.98
C VAL A 292 -8.78 -5.04 3.68
N TYR A 293 -9.39 -4.18 2.87
CA TYR A 293 -8.79 -2.91 2.46
C TYR A 293 -9.28 -1.75 3.32
N GLN A 294 -8.37 -1.19 4.12
CA GLN A 294 -8.67 -0.06 5.01
C GLN A 294 -8.88 1.24 4.22
N LYS A 295 -8.08 1.45 3.16
CA LYS A 295 -8.18 2.62 2.28
C LYS A 295 -8.51 2.17 0.86
N ILE A 296 -9.55 2.77 0.29
CA ILE A 296 -9.98 2.56 -1.09
C ILE A 296 -9.78 3.87 -1.84
N ILE A 297 -8.88 3.86 -2.81
CA ILE A 297 -8.64 4.97 -3.74
C ILE A 297 -9.31 4.62 -5.06
N LEU A 298 -10.22 5.48 -5.48
CA LEU A 298 -10.79 5.44 -6.82
C LEU A 298 -9.85 6.19 -7.76
N VAL A 299 -9.43 5.53 -8.83
CA VAL A 299 -8.59 6.07 -9.90
C VAL A 299 -9.48 6.26 -11.11
N PRO A 300 -9.90 7.50 -11.42
CA PRO A 300 -10.74 7.74 -12.57
C PRO A 300 -9.92 7.82 -13.85
N ARG A 301 -10.64 7.96 -14.96
CA ARG A 301 -10.06 8.35 -16.24
C ARG A 301 -9.48 9.78 -16.16
N PRO A 302 -8.54 10.14 -17.06
CA PRO A 302 -7.94 11.47 -17.06
C PRO A 302 -8.98 12.53 -17.46
N ASP A 303 -9.03 13.64 -16.71
CA ASP A 303 -9.76 14.85 -17.06
C ASP A 303 -9.15 15.54 -18.29
N TYR A 304 -9.87 16.49 -18.91
CA TYR A 304 -9.38 17.23 -20.07
C TYR A 304 -7.98 17.87 -19.86
N ALA A 305 -7.77 18.54 -18.73
CA ALA A 305 -6.48 19.15 -18.38
C ALA A 305 -5.37 18.09 -18.28
N SER A 306 -5.66 16.98 -17.57
CA SER A 306 -4.74 15.86 -17.47
C SER A 306 -4.43 15.23 -18.83
N ARG A 307 -5.42 15.04 -19.71
CA ARG A 307 -5.22 14.52 -21.08
C ARG A 307 -4.35 15.44 -21.91
N PHE A 308 -4.56 16.75 -21.82
CA PHE A 308 -3.75 17.73 -22.54
C PHE A 308 -2.27 17.62 -22.17
N VAL A 309 -1.94 17.61 -20.87
CA VAL A 309 -0.56 17.45 -20.40
C VAL A 309 -0.01 16.08 -20.76
N LEU A 310 -0.83 15.04 -20.66
CA LEU A 310 -0.41 13.68 -20.97
C LEU A 310 -0.05 13.51 -22.45
N TRP A 311 -0.88 14.01 -23.37
CA TRP A 311 -0.54 14.04 -24.80
C TRP A 311 0.77 14.79 -25.05
N LYS A 312 0.92 15.99 -24.46
CA LYS A 312 2.12 16.80 -24.60
C LYS A 312 3.38 16.06 -24.14
N GLN A 313 3.37 15.53 -22.92
CA GLN A 313 4.55 14.91 -22.32
C GLN A 313 4.88 13.55 -22.95
N ILE A 314 3.88 12.73 -23.31
CA ILE A 314 4.14 11.41 -23.87
C ILE A 314 4.65 11.51 -25.30
N ILE A 315 4.13 12.45 -26.10
CA ILE A 315 4.67 12.72 -27.44
C ILE A 315 6.14 13.15 -27.32
N GLN A 316 6.45 14.09 -26.42
CA GLN A 316 7.82 14.58 -26.23
C GLN A 316 8.78 13.48 -25.74
N ARG A 317 8.36 12.65 -24.77
CA ARG A 317 9.16 11.52 -24.26
C ARG A 317 9.47 10.47 -25.33
N ASN A 318 8.59 10.33 -26.31
CA ASN A 318 8.73 9.38 -27.42
C ASN A 318 9.40 10.02 -28.66
N GLY A 319 10.05 11.17 -28.52
CA GLY A 319 10.78 11.82 -29.63
C GLY A 319 9.89 12.54 -30.64
N GLY A 320 8.65 12.85 -30.27
CA GLY A 320 7.72 13.65 -31.08
C GLY A 320 7.91 15.15 -30.89
N VAL A 321 8.06 15.88 -32.00
CA VAL A 321 8.11 17.34 -32.00
C VAL A 321 6.71 17.93 -32.10
N ILE A 322 6.33 18.72 -31.09
CA ILE A 322 5.05 19.44 -31.08
C ILE A 322 5.24 20.72 -31.89
N THR A 323 4.64 20.76 -33.08
CA THR A 323 4.60 21.91 -33.98
C THR A 323 3.21 22.55 -33.94
N ASN A 324 3.04 23.78 -34.44
CA ASN A 324 1.73 24.44 -34.56
C ASN A 324 0.69 23.63 -35.37
N ALA A 325 1.16 22.73 -36.25
CA ALA A 325 0.31 21.80 -36.99
C ALA A 325 -0.40 20.76 -36.09
N LEU A 326 0.15 20.48 -34.90
CA LEU A 326 -0.40 19.52 -33.95
C LEU A 326 -1.21 20.23 -32.86
N ASN A 327 -2.53 20.27 -33.06
CA ASN A 327 -3.42 20.83 -32.04
C ASN A 327 -3.73 19.79 -30.93
N ILE A 328 -2.98 19.89 -29.83
CA ILE A 328 -3.13 19.00 -28.66
C ILE A 328 -4.48 19.22 -27.96
N SER A 329 -5.01 20.44 -27.95
CA SER A 329 -6.30 20.74 -27.35
C SER A 329 -7.43 20.00 -28.08
N CYS A 330 -7.39 19.96 -29.42
CA CYS A 330 -8.32 19.16 -30.21
C CYS A 330 -8.20 17.66 -29.88
N LEU A 331 -6.97 17.13 -29.82
CA LEU A 331 -6.73 15.72 -29.43
C LEU A 331 -7.28 15.42 -28.04
N ALA A 332 -7.09 16.30 -27.06
CA ALA A 332 -7.59 16.12 -25.70
C ALA A 332 -9.13 16.16 -25.62
N LYS A 333 -9.81 16.91 -26.52
CA LYS A 333 -11.28 16.91 -26.64
C LYS A 333 -11.79 15.63 -27.29
N VAL A 334 -11.20 15.20 -28.41
CA VAL A 334 -11.60 13.99 -29.14
C VAL A 334 -11.34 12.72 -28.31
N THR A 335 -10.32 12.73 -27.46
CA THR A 335 -9.96 11.60 -26.60
C THR A 335 -10.73 11.54 -25.28
N ASP A 336 -11.92 12.14 -25.23
CA ASP A 336 -12.81 11.96 -24.09
C ASP A 336 -13.25 10.50 -23.96
N GLY A 337 -13.23 9.96 -22.75
CA GLY A 337 -13.50 8.53 -22.48
C GLY A 337 -12.29 7.59 -22.64
N PHE A 338 -11.16 8.04 -23.18
CA PHE A 338 -9.95 7.20 -23.26
C PHE A 338 -9.10 7.28 -21.99
N THR A 339 -8.41 6.18 -21.68
CA THR A 339 -7.52 6.08 -20.52
C THR A 339 -6.08 6.40 -20.88
N GLN A 340 -5.24 6.61 -19.87
CA GLN A 340 -3.81 6.91 -20.03
C GLN A 340 -3.09 5.82 -20.83
N GLY A 341 -3.44 4.56 -20.59
CA GLY A 341 -2.91 3.40 -21.31
C GLY A 341 -3.25 3.42 -22.79
N HIS A 342 -4.48 3.79 -23.17
CA HIS A 342 -4.86 3.95 -24.57
C HIS A 342 -4.03 5.04 -25.24
N ILE A 343 -3.85 6.20 -24.58
CA ILE A 343 -3.05 7.31 -25.12
C ILE A 343 -1.59 6.89 -25.32
N VAL A 344 -0.98 6.21 -24.33
CA VAL A 344 0.38 5.65 -24.45
C VAL A 344 0.49 4.71 -25.64
N GLN A 345 -0.49 3.81 -25.80
CA GLN A 345 -0.49 2.82 -26.87
C GLN A 345 -0.63 3.48 -28.25
N VAL A 346 -1.50 4.48 -28.37
CA VAL A 346 -1.66 5.26 -29.61
C VAL A 346 -0.37 6.00 -29.95
N VAL A 347 0.24 6.69 -28.98
CA VAL A 347 1.48 7.44 -29.23
C VAL A 347 2.60 6.49 -29.65
N LYS A 348 2.77 5.34 -28.98
CA LYS A 348 3.78 4.33 -29.37
C LYS A 348 3.50 3.71 -30.74
N GLY A 349 2.24 3.53 -31.11
CA GLY A 349 1.85 3.00 -32.42
C GLY A 349 2.12 3.99 -33.56
N VAL A 350 1.89 5.28 -33.33
CA VAL A 350 2.12 6.34 -34.34
C VAL A 350 3.61 6.72 -34.43
N LEU A 351 4.26 6.94 -33.28
CA LEU A 351 5.67 7.33 -33.19
C LEU A 351 6.61 6.13 -33.27
N THR A 352 6.58 5.47 -34.43
CA THR A 352 7.60 4.48 -34.79
C THR A 352 8.92 5.18 -35.16
N ASP A 353 10.05 4.47 -35.07
CA ASP A 353 11.37 5.02 -35.44
C ASP A 353 11.38 5.60 -36.86
N ARG A 354 10.66 4.94 -37.79
CA ARG A 354 10.47 5.44 -39.16
C ARG A 354 9.73 6.77 -39.17
N ARG A 355 8.65 6.90 -38.40
CA ARG A 355 7.86 8.13 -38.34
C ARG A 355 8.65 9.27 -37.70
N ILE A 356 9.46 8.98 -36.67
CA ILE A 356 10.32 9.95 -35.98
C ILE A 356 11.32 10.57 -36.97
N ARG A 357 11.99 9.76 -37.79
CA ARG A 357 12.92 10.26 -38.83
C ARG A 357 12.24 11.14 -39.89
N GLN A 358 10.96 10.92 -40.16
CA GLN A 358 10.18 11.70 -41.13
C GLN A 358 9.63 13.01 -40.56
N GLN A 359 9.72 13.25 -39.25
CA GLN A 359 9.15 14.45 -38.62
C GLN A 359 9.78 15.75 -39.13
N THR A 360 11.03 15.71 -39.58
CA THR A 360 11.74 16.87 -40.14
C THR A 360 11.08 17.42 -41.40
N TYR A 361 10.57 16.54 -42.27
CA TYR A 361 9.94 16.92 -43.54
C TYR A 361 8.41 16.90 -43.48
N LYS A 362 7.83 16.06 -42.62
CA LYS A 362 6.39 15.92 -42.44
C LYS A 362 6.01 16.09 -40.96
N PRO A 363 5.48 17.27 -40.57
CA PRO A 363 5.11 17.52 -39.19
C PRO A 363 4.03 16.53 -38.72
N LEU A 364 3.95 16.31 -37.41
CA LEU A 364 2.92 15.48 -36.80
C LEU A 364 1.56 16.17 -36.91
N THR A 365 0.54 15.40 -37.30
CA THR A 365 -0.84 15.89 -37.42
C THR A 365 -1.78 15.12 -36.51
N ALA A 366 -2.86 15.76 -36.07
CA ALA A 366 -3.83 15.13 -35.16
C ALA A 366 -4.53 13.91 -35.78
N VAL A 367 -4.71 13.89 -37.11
CA VAL A 367 -5.42 12.83 -37.85
C VAL A 367 -4.73 11.47 -37.71
N GLU A 368 -3.39 11.45 -37.69
CA GLU A 368 -2.61 10.22 -37.53
C GLU A 368 -2.93 9.50 -36.21
N PHE A 369 -3.17 10.26 -35.14
CA PHE A 369 -3.54 9.71 -33.83
C PHE A 369 -5.00 9.26 -33.79
N ILE A 370 -5.91 9.98 -34.47
CA ILE A 370 -7.33 9.65 -34.53
C ILE A 370 -7.57 8.31 -35.23
N ALA A 371 -6.84 8.03 -36.31
CA ALA A 371 -6.96 6.74 -37.02
C ALA A 371 -6.69 5.54 -36.09
N MET A 372 -5.69 5.64 -35.22
CA MET A 372 -5.38 4.59 -34.26
C MET A 372 -6.40 4.53 -33.11
N LEU A 373 -6.93 5.67 -32.67
CA LEU A 373 -7.96 5.75 -31.63
C LEU A 373 -9.26 5.04 -32.03
N ALA A 374 -9.62 5.08 -33.31
CA ALA A 374 -10.85 4.45 -33.82
C ALA A 374 -10.87 2.92 -33.66
N SER A 375 -9.70 2.27 -33.52
CA SER A 375 -9.62 0.83 -33.28
C SER A 375 -9.77 0.43 -31.81
N MET A 376 -9.72 1.39 -30.88
CA MET A 376 -9.77 1.13 -29.44
C MET A 376 -11.15 1.46 -28.87
N SER A 377 -11.60 0.68 -27.89
CA SER A 377 -12.85 0.93 -27.17
C SER A 377 -12.65 1.99 -26.07
N PRO A 378 -13.41 3.10 -26.07
CA PRO A 378 -13.41 4.04 -24.95
C PRO A 378 -14.10 3.43 -23.71
N VAL A 379 -13.84 4.02 -22.55
CA VAL A 379 -14.60 3.76 -21.33
C VAL A 379 -15.91 4.53 -21.43
N TYR A 380 -17.03 3.83 -21.36
CA TYR A 380 -18.36 4.42 -21.46
C TYR A 380 -18.80 5.06 -20.14
N GLN A 381 -19.69 6.04 -20.23
CA GLN A 381 -20.24 6.74 -19.05
C GLN A 381 -20.95 5.78 -18.08
N GLU A 382 -21.62 4.75 -18.60
CA GLU A 382 -22.27 3.71 -17.79
C GLU A 382 -21.29 2.99 -16.85
N GLU A 383 -20.07 2.68 -17.35
CA GLU A 383 -19.05 2.07 -16.52
C GLU A 383 -18.62 3.02 -15.41
N GLU A 384 -18.46 4.32 -15.71
CA GLU A 384 -18.10 5.34 -14.71
C GLU A 384 -19.15 5.48 -13.62
N ASP A 385 -20.42 5.52 -13.99
CA ASP A 385 -21.50 5.64 -13.03
C ASP A 385 -21.58 4.38 -12.16
N SER A 386 -21.30 3.19 -12.71
CA SER A 386 -21.17 1.97 -11.93
C SER A 386 -20.06 2.06 -10.86
N PHE A 387 -18.94 2.73 -11.16
CA PHE A 387 -17.87 2.98 -10.18
C PHE A 387 -18.30 3.98 -9.11
N LYS A 388 -19.01 5.05 -9.48
CA LYS A 388 -19.55 6.03 -8.53
C LYS A 388 -20.53 5.39 -7.55
N ASP A 389 -21.49 4.64 -8.08
CA ASP A 389 -22.49 3.91 -7.30
C ASP A 389 -21.84 2.89 -6.37
N TRP A 390 -20.82 2.18 -6.87
CA TRP A 390 -20.06 1.25 -6.06
C TRP A 390 -19.30 1.97 -4.94
N TYR A 391 -18.64 3.09 -5.24
CA TYR A 391 -17.88 3.84 -4.25
C TYR A 391 -18.79 4.45 -3.18
N ALA A 392 -19.96 4.96 -3.55
CA ALA A 392 -20.97 5.48 -2.63
C ALA A 392 -21.44 4.43 -1.61
N LYS A 393 -21.48 3.15 -2.00
CA LYS A 393 -21.84 2.03 -1.11
C LYS A 393 -20.74 1.69 -0.10
N THR A 394 -19.49 2.07 -0.36
CA THR A 394 -18.37 1.80 0.56
C THR A 394 -18.52 2.60 1.87
N PRO A 395 -17.97 2.11 3.01
CA PRO A 395 -17.97 2.88 4.27
C PRO A 395 -17.32 4.27 4.14
N MET A 396 -16.29 4.39 3.29
CA MET A 396 -15.62 5.66 3.03
C MET A 396 -16.48 6.61 2.20
N GLY A 397 -17.18 6.10 1.18
CA GLY A 397 -18.15 6.86 0.40
C GLY A 397 -19.29 7.38 1.29
N LYS A 398 -19.83 6.53 2.16
CA LYS A 398 -20.85 6.93 3.15
C LYS A 398 -20.35 8.01 4.11
N LYS A 399 -19.13 7.86 4.66
CA LYS A 399 -18.52 8.89 5.53
C LYS A 399 -18.36 10.22 4.81
N ARG A 400 -17.95 10.20 3.54
CA ARG A 400 -17.84 11.43 2.72
C ARG A 400 -19.20 12.06 2.44
N ALA A 401 -20.22 11.25 2.12
CA ALA A 401 -21.58 11.73 1.94
C ALA A 401 -22.14 12.38 3.22
N LEU A 402 -21.91 11.77 4.38
CA LEU A 402 -22.29 12.33 5.68
C LEU A 402 -21.58 13.67 5.95
N ALA A 403 -20.27 13.75 5.71
CA ALA A 403 -19.51 14.99 5.88
C ALA A 403 -20.02 16.14 5.00
N LEU A 404 -20.52 15.84 3.79
CA LEU A 404 -21.15 16.83 2.92
C LEU A 404 -22.49 17.32 3.49
N THR A 405 -23.31 16.42 4.03
CA THR A 405 -24.59 16.79 4.66
C THR A 405 -24.40 17.61 5.93
N GLU A 406 -23.41 17.26 6.76
CA GLU A 406 -23.06 18.01 7.98
C GLU A 406 -22.52 19.40 7.64
N GLY A 407 -21.64 19.52 6.64
CA GLY A 407 -21.14 20.81 6.17
C GLY A 407 -22.24 21.71 5.58
N ASN A 408 -23.30 21.14 5.00
CA ASN A 408 -24.46 21.91 4.54
C ASN A 408 -25.31 22.42 5.71
N ILE A 409 -25.52 21.61 6.75
CA ILE A 409 -26.25 22.04 7.97
C ILE A 409 -25.49 23.17 8.69
N GLU A 410 -24.16 23.11 8.74
CA GLU A 410 -23.34 24.19 9.32
C GLU A 410 -23.43 25.48 8.50
N LYS A 411 -23.36 25.39 7.16
CA LYS A 411 -23.52 26.54 6.26
C LYS A 411 -24.92 27.19 6.38
N GLU A 412 -25.96 26.40 6.57
CA GLU A 412 -27.33 26.92 6.79
C GLU A 412 -27.45 27.62 8.16
N LYS A 413 -26.88 27.03 9.22
CA LYS A 413 -26.83 27.66 10.55
C LYS A 413 -26.05 28.97 10.53
N GLU A 414 -24.96 29.07 9.78
CA GLU A 414 -24.21 30.32 9.60
C GLU A 414 -25.00 31.38 8.82
N LYS A 415 -25.73 30.99 7.76
CA LYS A 415 -26.62 31.90 7.01
C LYS A 415 -27.78 32.40 7.88
N GLY A 416 -28.35 31.55 8.73
CA GLY A 416 -29.37 31.91 9.73
C GLY A 416 -28.85 32.94 10.74
N LYS A 417 -27.68 32.69 11.34
CA LYS A 417 -27.04 33.64 12.28
C LYS A 417 -26.67 34.98 11.62
N LYS A 418 -26.28 35.00 10.34
CA LYS A 418 -26.02 36.24 9.60
C LYS A 418 -27.31 37.03 9.30
N LYS A 419 -28.43 36.35 9.01
CA LYS A 419 -29.75 36.99 8.85
C LYS A 419 -30.27 37.57 10.16
N GLU A 420 -30.15 36.85 11.28
CA GLU A 420 -30.52 37.38 12.61
C GLU A 420 -29.67 38.59 13.03
N LYS A 421 -28.36 38.57 12.75
CA LYS A 421 -27.48 39.72 13.01
C LYS A 421 -27.82 40.94 12.14
N LYS A 422 -28.29 40.75 10.90
CA LYS A 422 -28.80 41.84 10.06
C LYS A 422 -30.14 42.38 10.56
N GLY A 423 -31.08 41.51 10.91
CA GLY A 423 -32.38 41.91 11.48
C GLY A 423 -32.26 42.63 12.82
N LYS A 424 -31.31 42.24 13.69
CA LYS A 424 -31.02 42.96 14.95
C LYS A 424 -30.32 44.31 14.73
N LYS A 425 -29.60 44.51 13.62
CA LYS A 425 -29.02 45.82 13.25
C LYS A 425 -30.06 46.77 12.67
N GLU A 426 -31.04 46.27 11.93
CA GLU A 426 -32.15 47.10 11.41
C GLU A 426 -33.14 47.50 12.51
N LYS A 427 -33.44 46.61 13.47
CA LYS A 427 -34.26 46.95 14.64
C LYS A 427 -33.60 47.89 15.66
N LYS A 428 -32.30 48.19 15.52
CA LYS A 428 -31.58 49.20 16.33
C LYS A 428 -31.42 50.54 15.60
N LYS A 429 -31.87 50.65 14.35
CA LYS A 429 -31.82 51.87 13.52
C LYS A 429 -33.20 52.49 13.25
N LYS A 430 -34.27 51.84 13.70
CA LYS A 430 -35.60 52.43 13.90
C LYS A 430 -35.79 52.57 15.40
#